data_AF-A0A1C5ADE7-F1
#
_entry.id   AF-A0A1C5ADE7-F1
#
_cell.length_a   1.000
_cell.length_b   1.000
_cell.length_c   1.000
_cell.angle_alpha   90.00
_cell.angle_beta   90.00
_cell.angle_gamma   90.00
#
_symmetry.space_group_name_H-M   'P 1'
#
loop_
_entity.id
_entity.type
_entity.pdbx_description
1 polymer ?
#
loop_
_entity_poly.entity_id
_entity_poly.type
_entity_poly.pdbx_seq_one_letter_code
_entity_poly.pdbx_strand_id
1 'polypeptide(L)'
;MNADQSLWDYDYLLELSRIKPDMTPDDIADHVLSSATKAQLRQYAAEHISDFVARMRRADAREAEQEATRFLGEDPGPSRQEALYEQWLANPEKHWHISNHRVREGFKRWAGDRFAAWHAAALRAVKTMQETDPGALHMFEGDWYPGGVMAHDRMRRREAFEEDLRIYTETISRDVRLETTRELLASFFALGDGRQVSWGDATVADHRQRIELLVRGMAGTAETAARHAAAIRMIEEAGVSRLGDLLDSPGRAA
;
A
#
# COMPACT_ATOMS: atom_id res chain seq x y z
N MET A 1 26.05 4.86 29.74
CA MET A 1 25.40 5.26 28.47
C MET A 1 26.41 5.06 27.36
N ASN A 2 26.12 4.20 26.38
CA ASN A 2 26.97 4.07 25.20
C ASN A 2 26.83 5.36 24.37
N ALA A 3 27.96 5.99 24.06
CA ALA A 3 28.02 7.26 23.32
C ALA A 3 27.51 7.18 21.86
N ASP A 4 27.01 6.01 21.44
CA ASP A 4 26.69 5.68 20.05
C ASP A 4 25.18 5.81 19.73
N GLN A 5 24.32 6.00 20.74
CA GLN A 5 22.86 6.10 20.56
C GLN A 5 22.31 7.55 20.61
N SER A 6 23.10 8.55 21.01
CA SER A 6 22.57 9.90 21.26
C SER A 6 22.52 10.83 20.04
N LEU A 7 23.05 10.43 18.89
CA LEU A 7 23.13 11.30 17.70
C LEU A 7 21.80 11.46 16.94
N TRP A 8 20.74 10.77 17.39
CA TRP A 8 19.48 10.65 16.65
C TRP A 8 18.24 10.94 17.49
N ASP A 9 18.44 11.31 18.76
CA ASP A 9 17.34 11.77 19.59
C ASP A 9 16.90 13.16 19.11
N TYR A 10 15.60 13.43 19.16
CA TYR A 10 15.03 14.75 18.84
C TYR A 10 15.72 15.85 19.66
N ASP A 11 16.14 15.50 20.88
CA ASP A 11 16.92 16.36 21.77
C ASP A 11 18.31 16.72 21.22
N TYR A 12 18.98 15.82 20.46
CA TYR A 12 20.26 16.11 19.82
C TYR A 12 20.11 17.04 18.61
N LEU A 13 19.05 16.87 17.80
CA LEU A 13 18.75 17.79 16.71
C LEU A 13 18.36 19.18 17.24
N LEU A 14 17.60 19.23 18.33
CA LEU A 14 17.31 20.46 19.06
C LEU A 14 18.58 21.10 19.63
N GLU A 15 19.48 20.31 20.20
CA GLU A 15 20.75 20.80 20.75
C GLU A 15 21.69 21.31 19.66
N LEU A 16 21.79 20.64 18.51
CA LEU A 16 22.49 21.13 17.32
C LEU A 16 21.94 22.47 16.84
N SER A 17 20.61 22.61 16.76
CA SER A 17 19.96 23.87 16.38
C SER A 17 20.20 25.01 17.39
N ARG A 18 20.44 24.67 18.67
CA ARG A 18 20.77 25.64 19.72
C ARG A 18 22.24 26.05 19.68
N ILE A 19 23.14 25.10 19.42
CA ILE A 19 24.60 25.34 19.38
C ILE A 19 24.98 26.07 18.08
N LYS A 20 24.28 25.81 16.97
CA LYS A 20 24.51 26.43 15.66
C LYS A 20 23.21 27.02 15.08
N PRO A 21 22.79 28.19 15.59
CA PRO A 21 21.49 28.79 15.25
C PRO A 21 21.41 29.31 13.80
N ASP A 22 22.53 29.35 13.08
CA ASP A 22 22.63 29.73 11.68
C ASP A 22 22.45 28.56 10.70
N MET A 23 22.43 27.31 11.18
CA MET A 23 22.20 26.15 10.32
C MET A 23 20.72 26.04 9.95
N THR A 24 20.45 25.92 8.65
CA THR A 24 19.12 25.60 8.15
C THR A 24 18.78 24.12 8.42
N PRO A 25 17.50 23.71 8.35
CA PRO A 25 17.13 22.30 8.44
C PRO A 25 17.88 21.41 7.45
N ASP A 26 18.18 21.91 6.25
CA ASP A 26 18.92 21.18 5.22
C ASP A 26 20.40 21.03 5.62
N ASP A 27 21.03 22.07 6.18
CA ASP A 27 22.41 21.99 6.68
C ASP A 27 22.53 20.99 7.83
N ILE A 28 21.51 20.91 8.70
CA ILE A 28 21.46 19.93 9.79
C ILE A 28 21.32 18.52 9.21
N ALA A 29 20.45 18.33 8.21
CA ALA A 29 20.28 17.04 7.54
C ALA A 29 21.59 16.59 6.87
N ASP A 30 22.27 17.46 6.13
CA ASP A 30 23.56 17.15 5.48
C ASP A 30 24.66 16.85 6.51
N HIS A 31 24.70 17.59 7.62
CA HIS A 31 25.65 17.34 8.69
C HIS A 31 25.43 15.97 9.33
N VAL A 32 24.17 15.62 9.58
CA VAL A 32 23.78 14.32 10.15
C VAL A 32 24.07 13.19 9.17
N LEU A 33 23.73 13.35 7.89
CA LEU A 33 23.99 12.34 6.85
C LEU A 33 25.49 12.11 6.62
N SER A 34 26.31 13.15 6.69
CA SER A 34 27.77 13.06 6.49
C SER A 34 28.53 12.53 7.71
N SER A 35 27.99 12.68 8.92
CA SER A 35 28.61 12.19 10.17
C SER A 35 28.15 10.78 10.56
N ALA A 36 27.06 10.29 9.98
CA ALA A 36 26.49 8.99 10.25
C ALA A 36 27.22 7.84 9.56
N THR A 37 27.41 6.73 10.28
CA THR A 37 27.79 5.47 9.65
C THR A 37 26.62 4.88 8.86
N LYS A 38 26.93 4.07 7.84
CA LYS A 38 25.92 3.33 7.07
C LYS A 38 25.04 2.41 7.95
N ALA A 39 25.56 1.91 9.07
CA ALA A 39 24.79 1.11 10.02
C ALA A 39 23.76 1.97 10.78
N GLN A 40 24.15 3.14 11.26
CA GLN A 40 23.26 4.09 11.95
C GLN A 40 22.14 4.59 11.02
N LEU A 41 22.48 4.95 9.77
CA LEU A 41 21.48 5.35 8.78
C LEU A 41 20.46 4.23 8.49
N ARG A 42 20.90 2.97 8.43
CA ARG A 42 20.00 1.83 8.24
C ARG A 42 19.08 1.63 9.43
N GLN A 43 19.60 1.74 10.66
CA GLN A 43 18.80 1.59 11.86
C GLN A 43 17.73 2.70 11.96
N TYR A 44 18.14 3.96 11.79
CA TYR A 44 17.23 5.11 11.78
C TYR A 44 16.15 4.97 10.70
N ALA A 45 16.55 4.61 9.47
CA ALA A 45 15.61 4.38 8.39
C ALA A 45 14.62 3.25 8.73
N ALA A 46 15.08 2.13 9.31
CA ALA A 46 14.19 1.03 9.69
C ALA A 46 13.15 1.46 10.73
N GLU A 47 13.56 2.18 11.77
CA GLU A 47 12.67 2.69 12.83
C GLU A 47 11.66 3.70 12.28
N HIS A 48 12.12 4.71 11.52
CA HIS A 48 11.24 5.74 10.95
C HIS A 48 10.35 5.25 9.82
N ILE A 49 10.81 4.33 8.96
CA ILE A 49 9.97 3.70 7.95
C ILE A 49 8.89 2.87 8.65
N SER A 50 9.23 2.12 9.70
CA SER A 50 8.25 1.35 10.48
C SER A 50 7.16 2.25 11.08
N ASP A 51 7.55 3.35 11.74
CA ASP A 51 6.62 4.31 12.33
C ASP A 51 5.80 5.07 11.27
N PHE A 52 6.40 5.43 10.15
CA PHE A 52 5.72 6.05 9.02
C PHE A 52 4.67 5.11 8.42
N VAL A 53 5.04 3.85 8.16
CA VAL A 53 4.14 2.80 7.69
C VAL A 53 3.03 2.54 8.70
N ALA A 54 3.32 2.52 10.01
CA ALA A 54 2.31 2.36 11.05
C ALA A 54 1.33 3.55 11.08
N ARG A 55 1.81 4.79 10.91
CA ARG A 55 0.97 5.99 10.80
C ARG A 55 0.10 5.97 9.56
N MET A 56 0.66 5.57 8.41
CA MET A 56 -0.09 5.38 7.17
C MET A 56 -1.18 4.32 7.35
N ARG A 57 -0.87 3.14 7.88
CA ARG A 57 -1.87 2.10 8.16
C ARG A 57 -3.00 2.59 9.07
N ARG A 58 -2.69 3.40 10.09
CA ARG A 58 -3.73 4.00 10.96
C ARG A 58 -4.54 5.07 10.22
N ALA A 59 -3.93 5.81 9.29
CA ALA A 59 -4.65 6.75 8.43
C ALA A 59 -5.57 6.00 7.46
N ASP A 60 -5.05 5.02 6.73
CA ASP A 60 -5.79 4.17 5.79
C ASP A 60 -6.90 3.39 6.50
N ALA A 61 -6.63 2.84 7.69
CA ALA A 61 -7.65 2.14 8.47
C ALA A 61 -8.76 3.09 8.95
N ARG A 62 -8.42 4.33 9.33
CA ARG A 62 -9.41 5.34 9.69
C ARG A 62 -10.18 5.84 8.47
N GLU A 63 -9.53 5.98 7.32
CA GLU A 63 -10.18 6.33 6.07
C GLU A 63 -11.13 5.21 5.63
N ALA A 64 -10.69 3.96 5.68
CA ALA A 64 -11.51 2.78 5.41
C ALA A 64 -12.65 2.62 6.42
N GLU A 65 -12.44 2.92 7.71
CA GLU A 65 -13.48 2.93 8.73
C GLU A 65 -14.46 4.09 8.53
N GLN A 66 -13.99 5.28 8.13
CA GLN A 66 -14.84 6.42 7.78
C GLN A 66 -15.61 6.16 6.49
N GLU A 67 -14.99 5.54 5.48
CA GLU A 67 -15.63 5.15 4.23
C GLU A 67 -16.65 4.04 4.49
N ALA A 68 -16.30 3.01 5.28
CA ALA A 68 -17.22 1.96 5.71
C ALA A 68 -18.35 2.53 6.56
N THR A 69 -18.09 3.47 7.48
CA THR A 69 -19.14 4.15 8.27
C THR A 69 -20.01 5.03 7.40
N ARG A 70 -19.45 5.69 6.38
CA ARG A 70 -20.20 6.45 5.36
C ARG A 70 -21.04 5.53 4.49
N PHE A 71 -20.56 4.32 4.21
CA PHE A 71 -21.22 3.32 3.38
C PHE A 71 -22.28 2.51 4.14
N LEU A 72 -22.03 2.22 5.43
CA LEU A 72 -22.94 1.54 6.34
C LEU A 72 -23.95 2.49 6.99
N GLY A 73 -23.60 3.78 7.09
CA GLY A 73 -24.39 4.81 7.74
C GLY A 73 -25.58 5.30 6.93
N GLU A 74 -25.60 5.07 5.61
CA GLU A 74 -26.74 5.26 4.74
C GLU A 74 -26.29 4.78 3.36
N ASP A 75 -26.67 3.56 2.96
CA ASP A 75 -26.84 3.29 1.53
C ASP A 75 -27.79 4.40 1.06
N PRO A 76 -27.35 5.33 0.19
CA PRO A 76 -28.21 6.39 -0.29
C PRO A 76 -29.28 5.69 -1.14
N GLY A 77 -30.34 5.20 -0.49
CA GLY A 77 -31.32 4.32 -1.10
C GLY A 77 -31.70 4.85 -2.47
N PRO A 78 -31.95 3.99 -3.46
CA PRO A 78 -31.78 4.21 -4.90
C PRO A 78 -32.01 5.65 -5.40
N SER A 79 -33.06 6.31 -4.90
CA SER A 79 -33.32 7.75 -5.05
C SER A 79 -32.14 8.72 -4.87
N ARG A 80 -31.24 8.55 -3.89
CA ARG A 80 -30.17 9.52 -3.63
C ARG A 80 -28.96 9.29 -4.53
N GLN A 81 -28.67 8.03 -4.87
CA GLN A 81 -27.69 7.71 -5.90
C GLN A 81 -28.16 8.15 -7.30
N GLU A 82 -29.43 7.96 -7.63
CA GLU A 82 -30.01 8.45 -8.88
C GLU A 82 -30.01 9.99 -8.95
N ALA A 83 -30.33 10.68 -7.86
CA ALA A 83 -30.26 12.15 -7.80
C ALA A 83 -28.82 12.66 -8.03
N LEU A 84 -27.82 11.97 -7.47
CA LEU A 84 -26.41 12.28 -7.72
C LEU A 84 -26.05 12.08 -9.20
N TYR A 85 -26.51 10.99 -9.80
CA TYR A 85 -26.26 10.70 -11.21
C TYR A 85 -26.95 11.68 -12.15
N GLU A 86 -28.19 12.11 -11.85
CA GLU A 86 -28.86 13.18 -12.59
C GLU A 86 -28.10 14.50 -12.46
N GLN A 87 -27.57 14.83 -11.28
CA GLN A 87 -26.73 16.02 -11.10
C GLN A 87 -25.46 15.97 -11.97
N TRP A 88 -24.80 14.80 -12.03
CA TRP A 88 -23.61 14.60 -12.85
C TRP A 88 -23.93 14.71 -14.33
N LEU A 89 -25.03 14.09 -14.76
CA LEU A 89 -25.50 14.14 -16.13
C LEU A 89 -25.79 15.58 -16.57
N ALA A 90 -26.38 16.38 -15.68
CA ALA A 90 -26.73 17.77 -15.94
C ALA A 90 -25.54 18.75 -15.92
N ASN A 91 -24.43 18.42 -15.24
CA ASN A 91 -23.28 19.32 -15.06
C ASN A 91 -21.94 18.61 -15.37
N PRO A 92 -21.71 18.19 -16.62
CA PRO A 92 -20.49 17.48 -17.03
C PRO A 92 -19.20 18.24 -16.72
N GLU A 93 -19.23 19.58 -16.72
CA GLU A 93 -18.10 20.45 -16.43
C GLU A 93 -17.69 20.47 -14.94
N LYS A 94 -18.59 20.07 -14.04
CA LYS A 94 -18.32 20.03 -12.58
C LYS A 94 -18.04 18.62 -12.07
N HIS A 95 -18.48 17.60 -12.81
CA HIS A 95 -18.48 16.22 -12.35
C HIS A 95 -17.74 15.27 -13.30
N TRP A 96 -16.72 15.78 -13.99
CA TRP A 96 -15.87 14.97 -14.87
C TRP A 96 -14.85 14.11 -14.11
N HIS A 97 -14.46 14.49 -12.89
CA HIS A 97 -13.56 13.71 -12.04
C HIS A 97 -14.35 12.92 -11.01
N ILE A 98 -14.29 11.59 -11.10
CA ILE A 98 -14.94 10.67 -10.16
C ILE A 98 -13.91 9.61 -9.85
N SER A 99 -13.18 9.74 -8.74
CA SER A 99 -12.02 8.87 -8.43
C SER A 99 -12.38 7.39 -8.22
N ASN A 100 -13.57 7.09 -7.71
CA ASN A 100 -14.00 5.72 -7.43
C ASN A 100 -14.51 5.00 -8.69
N HIS A 101 -13.76 3.98 -9.14
CA HIS A 101 -14.07 3.18 -10.33
C HIS A 101 -15.47 2.52 -10.27
N ARG A 102 -15.88 1.97 -9.11
CA ARG A 102 -17.19 1.33 -8.97
C ARG A 102 -18.32 2.32 -9.19
N VAL A 103 -18.16 3.55 -8.69
CA VAL A 103 -19.16 4.61 -8.86
C VAL A 103 -19.23 5.08 -10.33
N ARG A 104 -18.08 5.18 -11.02
CA ARG A 104 -18.02 5.48 -12.46
C ARG A 104 -18.76 4.45 -13.32
N GLU A 105 -18.48 3.16 -13.09
CA GLU A 105 -19.15 2.07 -13.81
C GLU A 105 -20.65 1.98 -13.46
N GLY A 106 -21.04 2.35 -12.23
CA GLY A 106 -22.43 2.53 -11.85
C GLY A 106 -23.12 3.63 -12.65
N PHE A 107 -22.49 4.82 -12.73
CA PHE A 107 -23.00 5.96 -13.48
C PHE A 107 -23.12 5.65 -14.97
N LYS A 108 -22.09 5.04 -15.57
CA LYS A 108 -22.09 4.66 -16.99
C LYS A 108 -23.25 3.72 -17.33
N ARG A 109 -23.48 2.69 -16.50
CA ARG A 109 -24.61 1.76 -16.69
C ARG A 109 -25.96 2.44 -16.51
N TRP A 110 -26.09 3.29 -15.49
CA TRP A 110 -27.33 4.01 -15.21
C TRP A 110 -27.66 5.05 -16.29
N ALA A 111 -26.65 5.76 -16.81
CA ALA A 111 -26.84 6.80 -17.83
C ALA A 111 -27.25 6.21 -19.19
N GLY A 112 -26.83 4.97 -19.48
CA GLY A 112 -27.15 4.27 -20.72
C GLY A 112 -26.73 5.09 -21.94
N ASP A 113 -27.66 5.26 -22.88
CA ASP A 113 -27.41 5.99 -24.14
C ASP A 113 -27.06 7.47 -23.92
N ARG A 114 -27.47 8.06 -22.77
CA ARG A 114 -27.16 9.45 -22.42
C ARG A 114 -25.67 9.66 -22.10
N PHE A 115 -24.95 8.59 -21.76
CA PHE A 115 -23.54 8.65 -21.38
C PHE A 115 -22.65 9.22 -22.49
N ALA A 116 -22.91 8.87 -23.75
CA ALA A 116 -22.08 9.34 -24.87
C ALA A 116 -22.12 10.88 -25.01
N ALA A 117 -23.31 11.47 -24.88
CA ALA A 117 -23.49 12.93 -24.96
C ALA A 117 -22.83 13.63 -23.77
N TRP A 118 -23.02 13.09 -22.56
CA TRP A 118 -22.38 13.58 -21.35
C TRP A 118 -20.85 13.54 -21.46
N HIS A 119 -20.31 12.39 -21.88
CA HIS A 119 -18.88 12.17 -22.03
C HIS A 119 -18.26 13.18 -23.00
N ALA A 120 -18.91 13.43 -24.15
CA ALA A 120 -18.44 14.42 -25.11
C ALA A 120 -18.46 15.85 -24.54
N ALA A 121 -19.45 16.19 -23.72
CA ALA A 121 -19.53 17.49 -23.05
C ALA A 121 -18.45 17.64 -21.97
N ALA A 122 -18.25 16.61 -21.13
CA ALA A 122 -17.22 16.58 -20.11
C ALA A 122 -15.82 16.72 -20.72
N LEU A 123 -15.53 15.99 -21.80
CA LEU A 123 -14.26 16.09 -22.52
C LEU A 123 -14.00 17.50 -23.06
N ARG A 124 -15.03 18.19 -23.59
CA ARG A 124 -14.89 19.59 -24.03
C ARG A 124 -14.56 20.51 -22.86
N ALA A 125 -15.27 20.39 -21.75
CA ALA A 125 -15.03 21.19 -20.55
C ALA A 125 -13.60 20.99 -20.03
N VAL A 126 -13.15 19.74 -19.94
CA VAL A 126 -11.79 19.40 -19.49
C VAL A 126 -10.72 19.95 -20.43
N LYS A 127 -10.93 19.90 -21.76
CA LYS A 127 -10.01 20.52 -22.72
C LYS A 127 -9.91 22.03 -22.55
N THR A 128 -11.01 22.72 -22.25
CA THR A 128 -10.97 24.15 -21.91
C THR A 128 -10.20 24.40 -20.61
N MET A 129 -10.35 23.53 -19.61
CA MET A 129 -9.61 23.64 -18.35
C MET A 129 -8.11 23.39 -18.49
N GLN A 130 -7.67 22.67 -19.53
CA GLN A 130 -6.26 22.30 -19.73
C GLN A 130 -5.31 23.50 -19.77
N GLU A 131 -5.79 24.67 -20.20
CA GLU A 131 -5.01 25.92 -20.20
C GLU A 131 -4.66 26.39 -18.77
N THR A 132 -5.54 26.12 -17.81
CA THR A 132 -5.37 26.50 -16.39
C THR A 132 -4.92 25.34 -15.50
N ASP A 133 -5.23 24.11 -15.89
CA ASP A 133 -4.87 22.88 -15.20
C ASP A 133 -4.41 21.85 -16.24
N PRO A 134 -3.09 21.80 -16.54
CA PRO A 134 -2.53 20.84 -17.48
C PRO A 134 -2.80 19.37 -17.13
N GLY A 135 -3.14 19.08 -15.86
CA GLY A 135 -3.45 17.73 -15.38
C GLY A 135 -4.90 17.30 -15.59
N ALA A 136 -5.83 18.22 -15.89
CA ALA A 136 -7.25 17.90 -15.99
C ALA A 136 -7.57 16.87 -17.08
N LEU A 137 -7.02 17.05 -18.29
CA LEU A 137 -7.19 16.10 -19.38
C LEU A 137 -6.57 14.74 -19.05
N HIS A 138 -5.41 14.74 -18.41
CA HIS A 138 -4.71 13.55 -17.97
C HIS A 138 -5.53 12.72 -16.97
N MET A 139 -6.13 13.38 -15.97
CA MET A 139 -7.01 12.73 -14.99
C MET A 139 -8.29 12.20 -15.65
N PHE A 140 -8.93 12.98 -16.50
CA PHE A 140 -10.15 12.57 -17.20
C PHE A 140 -9.92 11.36 -18.10
N GLU A 141 -8.87 11.38 -18.92
CA GLU A 141 -8.51 10.24 -19.77
C GLU A 141 -8.23 9.00 -18.94
N GLY A 142 -7.54 9.18 -17.83
CA GLY A 142 -7.34 8.14 -16.85
C GLY A 142 -8.66 7.55 -16.33
N ASP A 143 -9.62 8.37 -15.92
CA ASP A 143 -10.82 7.87 -15.26
C ASP A 143 -11.79 7.16 -16.21
N TRP A 144 -11.90 7.63 -17.47
CA TRP A 144 -12.97 7.23 -18.39
C TRP A 144 -12.52 6.43 -19.61
N TYR A 145 -11.21 6.37 -19.89
CA TYR A 145 -10.66 5.60 -21.01
C TYR A 145 -9.70 4.50 -20.49
N PRO A 146 -10.23 3.35 -20.06
CA PRO A 146 -9.42 2.25 -19.55
C PRO A 146 -8.50 1.60 -20.61
N GLY A 147 -8.63 1.94 -21.89
CA GLY A 147 -7.68 1.57 -22.96
C GLY A 147 -6.81 2.73 -23.46
N GLY A 148 -6.90 3.90 -22.84
CA GLY A 148 -6.09 5.06 -23.20
C GLY A 148 -4.63 4.90 -22.76
N VAL A 149 -3.76 5.78 -23.27
CA VAL A 149 -2.33 5.81 -22.92
C VAL A 149 -2.13 5.85 -21.40
N MET A 150 -3.01 6.53 -20.67
CA MET A 150 -2.94 6.64 -19.21
C MET A 150 -3.35 5.39 -18.47
N ALA A 151 -4.31 4.63 -18.99
CA ALA A 151 -4.61 3.34 -18.41
C ALA A 151 -3.43 2.38 -18.60
N HIS A 152 -2.80 2.40 -19.77
CA HIS A 152 -1.55 1.69 -20.02
C HIS A 152 -0.41 2.15 -19.10
N ASP A 153 -0.24 3.45 -18.89
CA ASP A 153 0.81 3.97 -18.00
C ASP A 153 0.54 3.62 -16.53
N ARG A 154 -0.72 3.65 -16.07
CA ARG A 154 -1.06 3.16 -14.73
C ARG A 154 -0.82 1.68 -14.57
N MET A 155 -1.18 0.88 -15.58
CA MET A 155 -0.88 -0.56 -15.58
C MET A 155 0.64 -0.77 -15.52
N ARG A 156 1.42 -0.08 -16.36
CA ARG A 156 2.89 -0.15 -16.35
C ARG A 156 3.48 0.28 -15.01
N ARG A 157 3.01 1.39 -14.41
CA ARG A 157 3.46 1.84 -13.08
C ARG A 157 3.10 0.83 -12.00
N ARG A 158 1.92 0.25 -12.07
CA ARG A 158 1.49 -0.81 -11.15
C ARG A 158 2.34 -2.06 -11.30
N GLU A 159 2.58 -2.53 -12.52
CA GLU A 159 3.46 -3.68 -12.81
C GLU A 159 4.89 -3.42 -12.33
N ALA A 160 5.44 -2.23 -12.61
CA ALA A 160 6.76 -1.83 -12.12
C ALA A 160 6.81 -1.79 -10.58
N PHE A 161 5.78 -1.25 -9.93
CA PHE A 161 5.69 -1.24 -8.48
C PHE A 161 5.54 -2.65 -7.89
N GLU A 162 4.71 -3.51 -8.49
CA GLU A 162 4.55 -4.91 -8.07
C GLU A 162 5.87 -5.67 -8.21
N GLU A 163 6.64 -5.40 -9.27
CA GLU A 163 7.97 -5.96 -9.47
C GLU A 163 8.98 -5.45 -8.45
N ASP A 164 9.04 -4.13 -8.21
CA ASP A 164 9.90 -3.53 -7.20
C ASP A 164 9.59 -4.08 -5.80
N LEU A 165 8.30 -4.20 -5.46
CA LEU A 165 7.85 -4.76 -4.19
C LEU A 165 8.23 -6.24 -4.05
N ARG A 166 8.17 -7.01 -5.15
CA ARG A 166 8.62 -8.40 -5.18
C ARG A 166 10.13 -8.50 -4.93
N ILE A 167 10.94 -7.72 -5.64
CA ILE A 167 12.39 -7.65 -5.46
C ILE A 167 12.74 -7.26 -4.02
N TYR A 168 12.06 -6.25 -3.50
CA TYR A 168 12.24 -5.77 -2.13
C TYR A 168 11.86 -6.84 -1.09
N THR A 169 10.73 -7.53 -1.29
CA THR A 169 10.27 -8.63 -0.44
C THR A 169 11.29 -9.77 -0.44
N GLU A 170 11.78 -10.18 -1.61
CA GLU A 170 12.81 -11.21 -1.73
C GLU A 170 14.10 -10.81 -1.00
N THR A 171 14.52 -9.55 -1.18
CA THR A 171 15.73 -9.01 -0.52
C THR A 171 15.59 -9.04 1.00
N ILE A 172 14.50 -8.48 1.54
CA ILE A 172 14.25 -8.47 2.98
C ILE A 172 14.07 -9.86 3.53
N SER A 173 13.42 -10.76 2.79
CA SER A 173 13.18 -12.13 3.27
C SER A 173 14.47 -12.88 3.59
N ARG A 174 15.60 -12.54 2.95
CA ARG A 174 16.91 -13.15 3.23
C ARG A 174 17.44 -12.74 4.61
N ASP A 175 17.16 -11.50 5.01
CA ASP A 175 17.60 -10.94 6.29
C ASP A 175 16.59 -11.23 7.41
N VAL A 176 15.32 -11.46 7.06
CA VAL A 176 14.28 -11.85 8.02
C VAL A 176 14.55 -13.28 8.52
N ARG A 177 14.94 -13.36 9.79
CA ARG A 177 14.90 -14.59 10.57
C ARG A 177 13.50 -14.77 11.12
N LEU A 178 12.76 -15.74 10.58
CA LEU A 178 11.47 -16.11 11.11
C LEU A 178 11.67 -17.06 12.29
N GLU A 179 11.44 -16.57 13.50
CA GLU A 179 11.42 -17.40 14.70
C GLU A 179 10.12 -18.20 14.74
N THR A 180 10.21 -19.52 14.58
CA THR A 180 9.06 -20.43 14.63
C THR A 180 8.65 -20.71 16.07
N THR A 181 7.93 -19.76 16.69
CA THR A 181 7.36 -19.94 18.02
C THR A 181 6.04 -20.70 17.96
N ARG A 182 5.60 -21.28 19.09
CA ARG A 182 4.30 -21.97 19.17
C ARG A 182 3.15 -21.01 18.88
N GLU A 183 3.26 -19.76 19.33
CA GLU A 183 2.27 -18.71 19.11
C GLU A 183 2.16 -18.34 17.64
N LEU A 184 3.30 -18.22 16.93
CA LEU A 184 3.31 -17.97 15.49
C LEU A 184 2.61 -19.11 14.77
N LEU A 185 3.01 -20.36 15.01
CA LEU A 185 2.47 -21.53 14.33
C LEU A 185 0.96 -21.71 14.57
N ALA A 186 0.47 -21.34 15.76
CA ALA A 186 -0.95 -21.36 16.10
C ALA A 186 -1.75 -20.17 15.54
N SER A 187 -1.09 -19.10 15.08
CA SER A 187 -1.76 -17.94 14.49
C SER A 187 -2.26 -18.23 13.08
N PHE A 188 -3.27 -17.48 12.62
CA PHE A 188 -3.96 -17.72 11.34
C PHE A 188 -3.81 -16.56 10.37
N PHE A 189 -3.89 -16.86 9.06
CA PHE A 189 -4.07 -15.87 8.01
C PHE A 189 -5.11 -16.32 7.00
N ALA A 190 -5.75 -15.35 6.35
CA ALA A 190 -6.79 -15.59 5.34
C ALA A 190 -6.20 -15.68 3.93
N LEU A 191 -6.70 -16.63 3.16
CA LEU A 191 -6.41 -16.82 1.73
C LEU A 191 -7.43 -16.06 0.87
N GLY A 192 -7.18 -16.01 -0.44
CA GLY A 192 -8.00 -15.27 -1.40
C GLY A 192 -9.37 -15.90 -1.65
N ASP A 193 -9.52 -17.18 -1.31
CA ASP A 193 -10.77 -17.93 -1.38
C ASP A 193 -11.60 -17.84 -0.07
N GLY A 194 -11.14 -17.07 0.91
CA GLY A 194 -11.79 -16.89 2.21
C GLY A 194 -11.45 -17.96 3.24
N ARG A 195 -10.70 -19.02 2.90
CA ARG A 195 -10.21 -19.98 3.90
C ARG A 195 -9.24 -19.31 4.86
N GLN A 196 -9.25 -19.76 6.11
CA GLN A 196 -8.23 -19.42 7.10
C GLN A 196 -7.33 -20.65 7.33
N VAL A 197 -6.02 -20.42 7.33
CA VAL A 197 -5.02 -21.46 7.59
C VAL A 197 -4.08 -20.98 8.69
N SER A 198 -3.68 -21.90 9.57
CA SER A 198 -2.67 -21.61 10.58
C SER A 198 -1.29 -21.50 9.91
N TRP A 199 -0.36 -20.75 10.49
CA TRP A 199 1.02 -20.73 10.00
C TRP A 199 1.68 -22.11 10.07
N GLY A 200 1.34 -22.91 11.09
CA GLY A 200 1.87 -24.27 11.25
C GLY A 200 1.39 -25.23 10.16
N ASP A 201 0.15 -25.09 9.70
CA ASP A 201 -0.47 -25.98 8.70
C ASP A 201 -0.38 -25.47 7.26
N ALA A 202 -0.02 -24.20 7.08
CA ALA A 202 0.09 -23.60 5.76
C ALA A 202 1.20 -24.27 4.92
N THR A 203 0.84 -24.61 3.69
CA THR A 203 1.76 -25.15 2.69
C THR A 203 2.46 -24.02 1.93
N VAL A 204 3.51 -24.36 1.16
CA VAL A 204 4.16 -23.40 0.23
C VAL A 204 3.15 -22.71 -0.68
N ALA A 205 2.15 -23.45 -1.18
CA ALA A 205 1.12 -22.89 -2.05
C ALA A 205 0.28 -21.82 -1.33
N ASP A 206 -0.10 -22.07 -0.08
CA ASP A 206 -0.88 -21.13 0.74
C ASP A 206 -0.08 -19.84 1.01
N HIS A 207 1.21 -19.98 1.35
CA HIS A 207 2.10 -18.84 1.53
C HIS A 207 2.29 -18.02 0.24
N ARG A 208 2.45 -18.68 -0.92
CA ARG A 208 2.57 -18.00 -2.23
C ARG A 208 1.31 -17.24 -2.58
N GLN A 209 0.14 -17.85 -2.40
CA GLN A 209 -1.15 -17.17 -2.61
C GLN A 209 -1.26 -15.94 -1.71
N ARG A 210 -0.85 -16.04 -0.44
CA ARG A 210 -0.88 -14.91 0.47
C ARG A 210 0.07 -13.78 0.06
N ILE A 211 1.29 -14.10 -0.39
CA ILE A 211 2.23 -13.10 -0.94
C ILE A 211 1.61 -12.39 -2.14
N GLU A 212 1.01 -13.12 -3.07
CA GLU A 212 0.35 -12.54 -4.26
C GLU A 212 -0.76 -11.56 -3.87
N LEU A 213 -1.56 -11.89 -2.85
CA LEU A 213 -2.59 -11.00 -2.32
C LEU A 213 -2.00 -9.77 -1.62
N LEU A 214 -0.93 -9.93 -0.86
CA LEU A 214 -0.24 -8.82 -0.18
C LEU A 214 0.45 -7.88 -1.17
N VAL A 215 0.94 -8.39 -2.30
CA VAL A 215 1.55 -7.59 -3.38
C VAL A 215 0.47 -6.86 -4.17
N ARG A 216 -0.65 -7.53 -4.49
CA ARG A 216 -1.75 -6.91 -5.24
C ARG A 216 -2.61 -5.96 -4.42
N GLY A 217 -2.80 -6.26 -3.14
CA GLY A 217 -3.57 -5.44 -2.22
C GLY A 217 -2.65 -4.47 -1.49
N MET A 218 -2.79 -3.16 -1.72
CA MET A 218 -2.01 -2.11 -1.03
C MET A 218 -2.09 -2.16 0.51
N ALA A 219 -3.02 -2.95 1.08
CA ALA A 219 -3.14 -3.18 2.52
C ALA A 219 -2.07 -4.12 3.10
N GLY A 220 -1.34 -4.85 2.25
CA GLY A 220 -0.25 -5.73 2.67
C GLY A 220 1.07 -4.99 2.79
N THR A 221 1.87 -5.30 3.82
CA THR A 221 3.23 -4.75 3.89
C THR A 221 4.27 -5.73 3.41
N ALA A 222 5.31 -5.18 2.78
CA ALA A 222 6.51 -5.90 2.40
C ALA A 222 7.06 -6.78 3.52
N GLU A 223 6.98 -6.33 4.78
CA GLU A 223 7.41 -7.13 5.94
C GLU A 223 6.59 -8.43 6.09
N THR A 224 5.26 -8.35 6.01
CA THR A 224 4.39 -9.53 6.09
C THR A 224 4.67 -10.48 4.93
N ALA A 225 4.79 -9.95 3.71
CA ALA A 225 5.15 -10.73 2.54
C ALA A 225 6.52 -11.41 2.72
N ALA A 226 7.49 -10.71 3.29
CA ALA A 226 8.83 -11.24 3.58
C ALA A 226 8.80 -12.37 4.61
N ARG A 227 7.92 -12.29 5.63
CA ARG A 227 7.71 -13.40 6.59
C ARG A 227 7.14 -14.65 5.90
N HIS A 228 6.18 -14.50 4.99
CA HIS A 228 5.68 -15.62 4.19
C HIS A 228 6.77 -16.19 3.26
N ALA A 229 7.60 -15.34 2.66
CA ALA A 229 8.72 -15.78 1.83
C ALA A 229 9.79 -16.52 2.64
N ALA A 230 10.09 -16.06 3.85
CA ALA A 230 10.98 -16.75 4.79
C ALA A 230 10.41 -18.13 5.19
N ALA A 231 9.10 -18.22 5.45
CA ALA A 231 8.43 -19.50 5.73
C ALA A 231 8.56 -20.50 4.57
N ILE A 232 8.31 -20.05 3.32
CA ILE A 232 8.49 -20.89 2.12
C ILE A 232 9.91 -21.45 2.07
N ARG A 233 10.92 -20.59 2.24
CA ARG A 233 12.33 -21.00 2.22
C ARG A 233 12.62 -22.04 3.31
N MET A 234 12.14 -21.84 4.54
CA MET A 234 12.33 -22.80 5.63
C MET A 234 11.70 -24.17 5.33
N ILE A 235 10.50 -24.19 4.75
CA ILE A 235 9.81 -25.42 4.33
C ILE A 235 10.63 -26.13 3.24
N GLU A 236 11.03 -25.40 2.19
CA GLU A 236 11.77 -25.95 1.05
C GLU A 236 13.17 -26.45 1.44
N GLU A 237 13.93 -25.70 2.25
CA GLU A 237 15.27 -26.09 2.72
C GLU A 237 15.26 -27.32 3.62
N ALA A 238 14.20 -27.49 4.43
CA ALA A 238 14.06 -28.65 5.31
C ALA A 238 13.43 -29.87 4.62
N GLY A 239 12.87 -29.70 3.41
CA GLY A 239 12.18 -30.77 2.68
C GLY A 239 10.89 -31.25 3.36
N VAL A 240 10.22 -30.37 4.12
CA VAL A 240 8.93 -30.67 4.77
C VAL A 240 7.76 -30.08 3.99
N SER A 241 6.51 -30.36 4.38
CA SER A 241 5.33 -29.85 3.65
C SER A 241 4.77 -28.55 4.21
N ARG A 242 4.99 -28.29 5.51
CA ARG A 242 4.49 -27.13 6.27
C ARG A 242 5.43 -26.78 7.42
N LEU A 243 5.31 -25.59 8.01
CA LEU A 243 6.20 -25.14 9.09
C LEU A 243 6.08 -26.00 10.36
N GLY A 244 4.90 -26.52 10.68
CA GLY A 244 4.70 -27.35 11.88
C GLY A 244 5.58 -28.60 11.91
N ASP A 245 5.83 -29.20 10.74
CA ASP A 245 6.64 -30.42 10.60
C ASP A 245 8.12 -30.20 10.97
N LEU A 246 8.60 -28.95 10.98
CA LEU A 246 9.96 -28.60 11.39
C LEU A 246 10.21 -28.92 12.87
N LEU A 247 9.19 -28.78 13.71
CA LEU A 247 9.27 -29.06 15.15
C LEU A 247 9.12 -30.54 15.47
N ASP A 248 8.41 -31.29 14.61
CA ASP A 248 8.13 -32.71 14.81
C ASP A 248 9.26 -33.62 14.30
N SER A 249 10.24 -33.06 13.58
CA SER A 249 11.38 -33.82 13.03
C SER A 249 12.29 -34.33 14.17
N PRO A 250 12.40 -35.66 14.38
CA PRO A 250 12.98 -36.27 15.59
C PRO A 250 14.51 -36.17 15.74
N GLY A 251 15.16 -35.20 15.09
CA GLY A 251 16.62 -35.03 15.07
C GLY A 251 17.14 -33.62 15.39
N ARG A 252 16.29 -32.69 15.79
CA ARG A 252 16.66 -31.28 16.06
C ARG A 252 16.47 -30.82 17.51
N ALA A 253 16.47 -31.75 18.47
CA ALA A 253 16.60 -31.39 19.88
C ALA A 253 18.04 -30.92 20.17
N ALA A 254 18.33 -29.65 19.90
CA ALA A 254 19.50 -28.93 20.41
C ALA A 254 19.18 -27.42 20.48
#